data_AF-F9UI84-F1
#
_entry.id   AF-F9UI84-F1
#
_cell.length_a   1.000
_cell.length_b   1.000
_cell.length_c   1.000
_cell.angle_alpha   90.00
_cell.angle_beta   90.00
_cell.angle_gamma   90.00
#
_symmetry.space_group_name_H-M   'P 1'
#
loop_
_entity.id
_entity.type
_entity.pdbx_description
1 polymer ?
#
loop_
_entity_poly.entity_id
_entity_poly.type
_entity_poly.pdbx_seq_one_letter_code
_entity_poly.pdbx_strand_id
1 'polypeptide(L)'
;MRPVTWLHMSDFHLHDSRAWAQDIVLSAMCADIERRRADAGVIDFVLATGDLAYAGKADEYALAAAFFEEVTRVAGVARERIFCIPGNHDVERDRQRTCFSGARYVLQSQNDIDSFLGSPEELETLLQRQANFRRFQETYFSRQEKKWTHDGLGYVSAIVVEDISIAIVGINTAWLSEGGSSDHGKLLAGERQVIDALSIAGEADANLVIAMGHHPFHLLNEFDRRPVQRRIEEVCHFYHCGHLHDPESHHVVHSGTHCLTIAAGSSFESRHAHNAYSIISLDVMQARQTVKTIQYKPTDGAFSYENNKQSTFVINAVRPYSLDELARAIAKFCTPLASLAHYLSALLIEAQAEMPIAVGNGHVFGTLDFLLGQAHGDLKAATVAFMAIRNPLRLFGGQMILDDFFARYGAAVERYGILLNELCTTDPGLRQKLGEREAEMRVLAGVEPLQPFAHSLALLQDLATYQDWESLRAQAERLLDSPERTVAIEAQRMLALCLRQSTEATEKFRAIELYNEITADELAAAADFAALASLQADAEDHEAAKKAVLTGMNRFPEAVEGFAAVGQKIVEATGDRAFRDKLSAKRAERRTA
;
A
#
# COMPACT_ATOMS: atom_id res chain seq x y z
N MET A 1 -1.07 -16.38 4.35
CA MET A 1 0.38 -16.16 4.30
C MET A 1 0.89 -15.95 5.70
N ARG A 2 1.88 -16.74 6.13
CA ARG A 2 2.55 -16.51 7.41
C ARG A 2 3.64 -15.43 7.27
N PRO A 3 4.17 -14.89 8.37
CA PRO A 3 5.32 -13.99 8.32
C PRO A 3 6.58 -14.69 7.75
N VAL A 4 7.32 -13.96 6.91
CA VAL A 4 8.68 -14.35 6.49
C VAL A 4 9.64 -13.97 7.61
N THR A 5 10.41 -14.92 8.12
CA THR A 5 11.31 -14.68 9.26
C THR A 5 12.73 -15.09 8.93
N TRP A 6 13.72 -14.24 9.24
CA TRP A 6 15.12 -14.55 9.02
C TRP A 6 16.01 -14.14 10.20
N LEU A 7 17.17 -14.79 10.29
CA LEU A 7 18.23 -14.37 11.19
C LEU A 7 19.16 -13.40 10.48
N HIS A 8 19.67 -12.41 11.22
CA HIS A 8 20.75 -11.53 10.78
C HIS A 8 21.88 -11.57 11.81
N MET A 9 23.06 -11.95 11.32
CA MET A 9 24.26 -12.20 12.10
C MET A 9 25.46 -11.61 11.35
N SER A 10 26.48 -11.17 12.08
CA SER A 10 27.63 -10.47 11.51
C SER A 10 28.79 -10.44 12.51
N ASP A 11 30.01 -10.16 12.05
CA ASP A 11 31.16 -9.84 12.90
C ASP A 11 31.44 -10.94 13.94
N PHE A 12 31.79 -12.12 13.43
CA PHE A 12 32.12 -13.32 14.22
C PHE A 12 33.60 -13.38 14.62
N HIS A 13 34.47 -12.84 13.76
CA HIS A 13 35.92 -12.76 13.96
C HIS A 13 36.54 -14.08 14.44
N LEU A 14 36.18 -15.19 13.78
CA LEU A 14 36.56 -16.52 14.26
C LEU A 14 38.07 -16.74 14.14
N HIS A 15 38.70 -17.21 15.23
CA HIS A 15 40.14 -17.49 15.25
C HIS A 15 40.50 -18.54 16.32
N ASP A 16 41.41 -19.45 16.02
CA ASP A 16 41.73 -20.59 16.90
C ASP A 16 42.18 -20.17 18.32
N SER A 17 42.96 -19.09 18.45
CA SER A 17 43.42 -18.59 19.75
C SER A 17 42.31 -18.14 20.71
N ARG A 18 41.08 -17.93 20.22
CA ARG A 18 39.91 -17.55 21.02
C ARG A 18 38.81 -18.61 20.98
N ALA A 19 39.10 -19.80 20.45
CA ALA A 19 38.13 -20.87 20.22
C ALA A 19 37.28 -21.20 21.47
N TRP A 20 37.89 -21.26 22.67
CA TRP A 20 37.14 -21.53 23.90
C TRP A 20 36.13 -20.43 24.26
N ALA A 21 36.51 -19.16 24.11
CA ALA A 21 35.61 -18.05 24.41
C ALA A 21 34.51 -17.91 23.34
N GLN A 22 34.86 -18.16 22.08
CA GLN A 22 33.92 -18.22 20.96
C GLN A 22 32.91 -19.34 21.18
N ASP A 23 33.36 -20.54 21.52
CA ASP A 23 32.51 -21.72 21.72
C ASP A 23 31.44 -21.46 22.80
N ILE A 24 31.82 -20.85 23.92
CA ILE A 24 30.85 -20.50 24.99
C ILE A 24 29.74 -19.58 24.47
N VAL A 25 30.10 -18.50 23.79
CA VAL A 25 29.12 -17.49 23.35
C VAL A 25 28.29 -18.04 22.19
N LEU A 26 28.92 -18.66 21.20
CA LEU A 26 28.25 -19.17 20.01
C LEU A 26 27.38 -20.40 20.30
N SER A 27 27.79 -21.27 21.23
CA SER A 27 26.93 -22.36 21.72
C SER A 27 25.73 -21.83 22.49
N ALA A 28 25.91 -20.79 23.33
CA ALA A 28 24.79 -20.14 24.02
C ALA A 28 23.83 -19.46 23.02
N MET A 29 24.36 -18.89 21.93
CA MET A 29 23.56 -18.33 20.85
C MET A 29 22.73 -19.41 20.14
N CYS A 30 23.34 -20.53 19.79
CA CYS A 30 22.66 -21.65 19.14
C CYS A 30 21.54 -22.24 20.02
N ALA A 31 21.80 -22.39 21.33
CA ALA A 31 20.79 -22.81 22.29
C ALA A 31 19.60 -21.83 22.39
N ASP A 32 19.87 -20.52 22.34
CA ASP A 32 18.81 -19.51 22.35
C ASP A 32 18.00 -19.50 21.04
N ILE A 33 18.66 -19.66 19.89
CA ILE A 33 18.00 -19.79 18.59
C ILE A 33 17.09 -21.03 18.57
N GLU A 34 17.58 -22.18 19.04
CA GLU A 34 16.80 -23.43 19.11
C GLU A 34 15.54 -23.26 19.96
N ARG A 35 15.69 -22.64 21.14
CA ARG A 35 14.57 -22.32 22.05
C ARG A 35 13.56 -21.39 21.38
N ARG A 36 14.01 -20.28 20.79
CA ARG A 36 13.11 -19.29 20.18
C ARG A 36 12.40 -19.82 18.94
N ARG A 37 13.05 -20.67 18.15
CA ARG A 37 12.41 -21.37 17.04
C ARG A 37 11.26 -22.26 17.53
N ALA A 38 11.45 -22.96 18.65
CA ALA A 38 10.40 -23.77 19.25
C ALA A 38 9.18 -22.92 19.71
N ASP A 39 9.43 -21.71 20.20
CA ASP A 39 8.39 -20.80 20.72
C ASP A 39 7.68 -19.97 19.62
N ALA A 40 8.42 -19.49 18.62
CA ALA A 40 7.97 -18.43 17.70
C ALA A 40 7.73 -18.89 16.25
N GLY A 41 8.17 -20.10 15.88
CA GLY A 41 7.89 -20.70 14.57
C GLY A 41 9.12 -20.84 13.67
N VAL A 42 8.87 -20.80 12.35
CA VAL A 42 9.85 -21.14 11.31
C VAL A 42 10.78 -19.97 11.03
N ILE A 43 12.08 -20.26 10.92
CA ILE A 43 13.09 -19.37 10.34
C ILE A 43 13.29 -19.81 8.88
N ASP A 44 13.17 -18.87 7.95
CA ASP A 44 13.17 -19.13 6.51
C ASP A 44 14.57 -19.13 5.89
N PHE A 45 15.43 -18.22 6.35
CA PHE A 45 16.81 -18.06 5.88
C PHE A 45 17.67 -17.32 6.91
N VAL A 46 18.99 -17.24 6.65
CA VAL A 46 19.97 -16.52 7.47
C VAL A 46 20.77 -15.57 6.59
N LEU A 47 20.98 -14.34 7.06
CA LEU A 47 21.89 -13.36 6.49
C LEU A 47 23.13 -13.25 7.39
N ALA A 48 24.31 -13.55 6.82
CA ALA A 48 25.61 -13.43 7.46
C ALA A 48 26.41 -12.29 6.81
N THR A 49 26.41 -11.10 7.41
CA THR A 49 26.86 -9.86 6.76
C THR A 49 28.34 -9.54 6.93
N GLY A 50 29.21 -10.55 6.91
CA GLY A 50 30.67 -10.37 6.86
C GLY A 50 31.37 -10.48 8.22
N ASP A 51 32.69 -10.36 8.15
CA ASP A 51 33.64 -10.57 9.25
C ASP A 51 33.49 -11.94 9.90
N LEU A 52 33.43 -12.96 9.03
CA LEU A 52 33.38 -14.36 9.47
C LEU A 52 34.71 -14.76 10.11
N ALA A 53 35.81 -14.38 9.45
CA ALA A 53 37.17 -14.67 9.84
C ALA A 53 37.80 -13.47 10.57
N TYR A 54 38.85 -13.72 11.37
CA TYR A 54 39.56 -12.63 12.05
C TYR A 54 40.61 -11.93 11.15
N ALA A 55 41.25 -12.68 10.25
CA ALA A 55 42.31 -12.18 9.37
C ALA A 55 42.28 -12.77 7.95
N GLY A 56 41.14 -13.33 7.54
CA GLY A 56 40.92 -13.90 6.22
C GLY A 56 41.76 -15.15 5.92
N LYS A 57 42.18 -15.90 6.95
CA LYS A 57 43.00 -17.11 6.80
C LYS A 57 42.11 -18.34 6.55
N ALA A 58 42.67 -19.33 5.85
CA ALA A 58 41.90 -20.49 5.37
C ALA A 58 41.33 -21.37 6.51
N ASP A 59 42.05 -21.50 7.61
CA ASP A 59 41.67 -22.25 8.81
C ASP A 59 40.53 -21.58 9.59
N GLU A 60 40.45 -20.26 9.59
CA GLU A 60 39.35 -19.49 10.21
C GLU A 60 38.00 -19.83 9.55
N TYR A 61 37.98 -20.08 8.23
CA TYR A 61 36.77 -20.49 7.52
C TYR A 61 36.33 -21.93 7.83
N ALA A 62 37.21 -22.80 8.34
CA ALA A 62 36.80 -24.11 8.84
C ALA A 62 35.97 -23.98 10.14
N LEU A 63 36.34 -23.02 11.00
CA LEU A 63 35.54 -22.67 12.17
C LEU A 63 34.18 -22.09 11.76
N ALA A 64 34.16 -21.21 10.76
CA ALA A 64 32.92 -20.65 10.22
C ALA A 64 31.99 -21.74 9.65
N ALA A 65 32.55 -22.71 8.92
CA ALA A 65 31.80 -23.85 8.40
C ALA A 65 31.16 -24.66 9.53
N ALA A 66 31.93 -25.00 10.57
CA ALA A 66 31.42 -25.76 11.72
C ALA A 66 30.30 -25.02 12.46
N PHE A 67 30.46 -23.71 12.64
CA PHE A 67 29.42 -22.88 13.24
C PHE A 67 28.14 -22.84 12.38
N PHE A 68 28.26 -22.66 11.07
CA PHE A 68 27.08 -22.65 10.19
C PHE A 68 26.37 -24.00 10.09
N GLU A 69 27.06 -25.14 10.24
CA GLU A 69 26.38 -26.42 10.39
C GLU A 69 25.48 -26.45 11.63
N GLU A 70 25.97 -25.89 12.75
CA GLU A 70 25.18 -25.82 13.97
C GLU A 70 24.00 -24.84 13.82
N VAL A 71 24.19 -23.70 13.15
CA VAL A 71 23.10 -22.78 12.80
C VAL A 71 22.05 -23.48 11.94
N THR A 72 22.45 -24.23 10.91
CA THR A 72 21.55 -25.05 10.09
C THR A 72 20.74 -26.01 10.97
N ARG A 73 21.40 -26.68 11.93
CA ARG A 73 20.75 -27.62 12.85
C ARG A 73 19.71 -26.94 13.75
N VAL A 74 20.10 -25.86 14.45
CA VAL A 74 19.27 -25.20 15.46
C VAL A 74 18.18 -24.30 14.87
N ALA A 75 18.47 -23.62 13.76
CA ALA A 75 17.50 -22.77 13.07
C ALA A 75 16.58 -23.58 12.14
N GLY A 76 16.96 -24.82 11.80
CA GLY A 76 16.23 -25.65 10.83
C GLY A 76 16.25 -25.06 9.42
N VAL A 77 17.31 -24.32 9.09
CA VAL A 77 17.50 -23.64 7.79
C VAL A 77 18.54 -24.42 6.99
N ALA A 78 18.19 -24.83 5.77
CA ALA A 78 19.12 -25.50 4.87
C ALA A 78 20.35 -24.61 4.58
N ARG A 79 21.51 -25.22 4.37
CA ARG A 79 22.77 -24.51 4.11
C ARG A 79 22.65 -23.54 2.93
N GLU A 80 21.90 -23.94 1.90
CA GLU A 80 21.62 -23.14 0.69
C GLU A 80 20.78 -21.89 0.97
N ARG A 81 20.22 -21.75 2.17
CA ARG A 81 19.48 -20.57 2.64
C ARG A 81 20.24 -19.74 3.67
N ILE A 82 21.54 -19.96 3.80
CA ILE A 82 22.45 -19.05 4.49
C ILE A 82 23.13 -18.20 3.41
N PHE A 83 22.90 -16.89 3.43
CA PHE A 83 23.47 -15.95 2.48
C PHE A 83 24.58 -15.17 3.16
N CYS A 84 25.79 -15.20 2.59
CA CYS A 84 26.96 -14.57 3.18
C CYS A 84 27.69 -13.65 2.21
N ILE A 85 28.26 -12.58 2.75
CA ILE A 85 29.14 -11.63 2.08
C ILE A 85 30.42 -11.44 2.89
N PRO A 86 31.52 -10.96 2.31
CA PRO A 86 32.75 -10.69 3.06
C PRO A 86 32.66 -9.37 3.81
N GLY A 87 33.33 -9.30 4.96
CA GLY A 87 33.65 -8.06 5.65
C GLY A 87 35.13 -7.66 5.54
N ASN A 88 35.53 -6.60 6.23
CA ASN A 88 36.89 -6.09 6.14
C ASN A 88 37.94 -6.93 6.90
N HIS A 89 37.54 -7.85 7.77
CA HIS A 89 38.41 -8.88 8.35
C HIS A 89 38.49 -10.16 7.51
N ASP A 90 37.61 -10.35 6.52
CA ASP A 90 37.68 -11.44 5.54
C ASP A 90 38.73 -11.21 4.45
N VAL A 91 39.72 -10.35 4.71
CA VAL A 91 40.83 -10.03 3.81
C VAL A 91 42.16 -10.48 4.41
N GLU A 92 42.94 -11.24 3.65
CA GLU A 92 44.29 -11.61 4.02
C GLU A 92 45.24 -10.43 3.76
N ARG A 93 45.42 -9.59 4.79
CA ARG A 93 46.12 -8.28 4.72
C ARG A 93 47.54 -8.34 4.18
N ASP A 94 48.22 -9.49 4.33
CA ASP A 94 49.60 -9.68 3.88
C ASP A 94 49.72 -9.92 2.37
N ARG A 95 48.61 -10.22 1.68
CA ARG A 95 48.60 -10.43 0.23
C ARG A 95 48.47 -9.12 -0.53
N GLN A 96 49.16 -9.03 -1.66
CA GLN A 96 48.99 -7.97 -2.67
C GLN A 96 49.07 -6.55 -2.10
N ARG A 97 49.89 -6.34 -1.06
CA ARG A 97 49.97 -5.08 -0.30
C ARG A 97 50.26 -3.87 -1.19
N THR A 98 51.22 -3.99 -2.10
CA THR A 98 51.59 -2.88 -3.00
C THR A 98 50.46 -2.56 -3.98
N CYS A 99 49.81 -3.57 -4.56
CA CYS A 99 48.65 -3.38 -5.43
C CYS A 99 47.51 -2.72 -4.68
N PHE A 100 47.21 -3.17 -3.45
CA PHE A 100 46.20 -2.58 -2.58
C PHE A 100 46.50 -1.09 -2.30
N SER A 101 47.71 -0.77 -1.85
CA SER A 101 48.10 0.62 -1.54
C SER A 101 48.06 1.50 -2.79
N GLY A 102 48.49 0.98 -3.95
CA GLY A 102 48.41 1.68 -5.23
C GLY A 102 46.96 1.95 -5.64
N ALA A 103 46.09 0.94 -5.60
CA ALA A 103 44.67 1.08 -5.91
C ALA A 103 43.99 2.08 -4.98
N ARG A 104 44.24 2.03 -3.66
CA ARG A 104 43.74 3.03 -2.71
C ARG A 104 44.20 4.44 -3.01
N TYR A 105 45.38 4.63 -3.59
CA TYR A 105 45.90 5.93 -3.96
C TYR A 105 45.30 6.44 -5.28
N VAL A 106 45.09 5.55 -6.25
CA VAL A 106 44.62 5.91 -7.61
C VAL A 106 43.11 6.06 -7.69
N LEU A 107 42.34 5.21 -6.98
CA LEU A 107 40.87 5.20 -7.05
C LEU A 107 40.26 6.30 -6.18
N GLN A 108 40.22 7.52 -6.73
CA GLN A 108 39.78 8.73 -6.01
C GLN A 108 38.52 9.38 -6.62
N SER A 109 37.96 8.79 -7.67
CA SER A 109 36.71 9.25 -8.30
C SER A 109 35.89 8.07 -8.85
N GLN A 110 34.62 8.34 -9.17
CA GLN A 110 33.73 7.32 -9.75
C GLN A 110 34.28 6.77 -11.07
N ASN A 111 34.83 7.65 -11.93
CA ASN A 111 35.42 7.25 -13.21
C ASN A 111 36.61 6.31 -13.03
N ASP A 112 37.45 6.54 -12.01
CA ASP A 112 38.60 5.67 -11.72
C ASP A 112 38.13 4.28 -11.32
N ILE A 113 37.12 4.19 -10.44
CA ILE A 113 36.52 2.92 -10.01
C ILE A 113 35.88 2.21 -11.20
N ASP A 114 35.05 2.89 -11.98
CA ASP A 114 34.31 2.26 -13.08
C ASP A 114 35.25 1.72 -14.17
N SER A 115 36.33 2.46 -14.44
CA SER A 115 37.41 2.03 -15.32
C SER A 115 38.13 0.80 -14.76
N PHE A 116 38.48 0.83 -13.47
CA PHE A 116 39.17 -0.28 -12.79
C PHE A 116 38.31 -1.55 -12.71
N LEU A 117 37.04 -1.44 -12.30
CA LEU A 117 36.09 -2.57 -12.28
C LEU A 117 35.77 -3.09 -13.68
N GLY A 118 36.07 -2.32 -14.72
CA GLY A 118 36.03 -2.76 -16.12
C GLY A 118 37.24 -3.56 -16.57
N SER A 119 38.28 -3.71 -15.73
CA SER A 119 39.52 -4.44 -16.00
C SER A 119 39.59 -5.71 -15.14
N PRO A 120 39.15 -6.88 -15.66
CA PRO A 120 39.10 -8.12 -14.88
C PRO A 120 40.47 -8.56 -14.33
N GLU A 121 41.55 -8.31 -15.08
CA GLU A 121 42.91 -8.71 -14.67
C GLU A 121 43.42 -7.92 -13.45
N GLU A 122 43.20 -6.61 -13.44
CA GLU A 122 43.60 -5.75 -12.32
C GLU A 122 42.75 -6.03 -11.07
N LEU A 123 41.44 -6.21 -11.26
CA LEU A 123 40.53 -6.54 -10.18
C LEU A 123 40.88 -7.91 -9.56
N GLU A 124 41.10 -8.94 -10.37
CA GLU A 124 41.47 -10.28 -9.88
C GLU A 124 42.74 -10.24 -9.02
N THR A 125 43.72 -9.40 -9.39
CA THR A 125 44.94 -9.20 -8.58
C THR A 125 44.60 -8.73 -7.16
N LEU A 126 43.67 -7.78 -6.98
CA LEU A 126 43.24 -7.35 -5.65
C LEU A 126 42.40 -8.40 -4.94
N LEU A 127 41.55 -9.12 -5.67
CA LEU A 127 40.68 -10.17 -5.13
C LEU A 127 41.43 -11.37 -4.57
N GLN A 128 42.71 -11.55 -4.90
CA GLN A 128 43.59 -12.52 -4.23
C GLN A 128 43.70 -12.29 -2.71
N ARG A 129 43.41 -11.08 -2.21
CA ARG A 129 43.30 -10.79 -0.77
C ARG A 129 42.06 -11.44 -0.13
N GLN A 130 41.02 -11.71 -0.90
CA GLN A 130 39.80 -12.41 -0.47
C GLN A 130 39.72 -13.85 -1.01
N ALA A 131 40.82 -14.41 -1.52
CA ALA A 131 40.82 -15.74 -2.13
C ALA A 131 40.31 -16.85 -1.20
N ASN A 132 40.63 -16.78 0.10
CA ASN A 132 40.19 -17.77 1.08
C ASN A 132 38.68 -17.65 1.34
N PHE A 133 38.16 -16.42 1.49
CA PHE A 133 36.72 -16.17 1.62
C PHE A 133 35.96 -16.67 0.38
N ARG A 134 36.41 -16.30 -0.82
CA ARG A 134 35.77 -16.70 -2.09
C ARG A 134 35.75 -18.21 -2.23
N ARG A 135 36.86 -18.88 -1.95
CA ARG A 135 36.93 -20.35 -1.93
C ARG A 135 35.96 -20.95 -0.91
N PHE A 136 35.88 -20.41 0.29
CA PHE A 136 34.92 -20.85 1.29
C PHE A 136 33.48 -20.69 0.77
N GLN A 137 33.17 -19.54 0.19
CA GLN A 137 31.85 -19.23 -0.33
C GLN A 137 31.42 -20.13 -1.51
N GLU A 138 32.35 -20.49 -2.39
CA GLU A 138 32.12 -21.40 -3.52
C GLU A 138 32.02 -22.87 -3.10
N THR A 139 32.76 -23.28 -2.05
CA THR A 139 32.80 -24.69 -1.63
C THR A 139 31.69 -25.01 -0.64
N TYR A 140 31.59 -24.26 0.46
CA TYR A 140 30.63 -24.50 1.52
C TYR A 140 29.19 -24.30 1.02
N PHE A 141 28.94 -23.24 0.24
CA PHE A 141 27.64 -22.93 -0.36
C PHE A 141 27.55 -23.34 -1.85
N SER A 142 28.26 -24.39 -2.26
CA SER A 142 28.30 -24.87 -3.67
C SER A 142 26.93 -25.24 -4.28
N ARG A 143 25.94 -25.54 -3.44
CA ARG A 143 24.56 -25.88 -3.84
C ARG A 143 23.60 -24.69 -3.85
N GLN A 144 24.05 -23.53 -3.39
CA GLN A 144 23.24 -22.31 -3.43
C GLN A 144 23.27 -21.74 -4.85
N GLU A 145 22.09 -21.48 -5.41
CA GLU A 145 21.97 -20.83 -6.71
C GLU A 145 22.40 -19.36 -6.60
N LYS A 146 23.45 -18.99 -7.34
CA LYS A 146 24.00 -17.64 -7.35
C LYS A 146 24.20 -17.15 -8.77
N LYS A 147 23.68 -15.97 -9.08
CA LYS A 147 24.05 -15.21 -10.25
C LYS A 147 25.04 -14.14 -9.83
N TRP A 148 26.28 -14.23 -10.30
CA TRP A 148 27.33 -13.27 -9.99
C TRP A 148 27.22 -12.03 -10.87
N THR A 149 27.60 -10.88 -10.33
CA THR A 149 27.88 -9.68 -11.15
C THR A 149 29.07 -9.97 -12.06
N HIS A 150 29.16 -9.24 -13.17
CA HIS A 150 30.21 -9.41 -14.17
C HIS A 150 31.63 -9.23 -13.59
N ASP A 151 31.79 -8.34 -12.61
CA ASP A 151 33.05 -8.12 -11.89
C ASP A 151 33.32 -9.15 -10.77
N GLY A 152 32.37 -10.05 -10.50
CA GLY A 152 32.48 -11.06 -9.45
C GLY A 152 32.55 -10.49 -8.03
N LEU A 153 32.15 -9.23 -7.81
CA LEU A 153 32.09 -8.61 -6.49
C LEU A 153 30.76 -8.86 -5.78
N GLY A 154 29.66 -8.85 -6.51
CA GLY A 154 28.33 -9.07 -5.98
C GLY A 154 27.70 -10.37 -6.48
N TYR A 155 26.63 -10.79 -5.83
CA TYR A 155 25.80 -11.89 -6.31
C TYR A 155 24.33 -11.68 -5.97
N VAL A 156 23.46 -12.37 -6.70
CA VAL A 156 22.03 -12.44 -6.43
C VAL A 156 21.61 -13.90 -6.29
N SER A 157 20.83 -14.20 -5.26
CA SER A 157 20.13 -15.47 -5.09
C SER A 157 18.64 -15.22 -4.97
N ALA A 158 17.83 -15.98 -5.70
CA ALA A 158 16.37 -15.94 -5.59
C ALA A 158 15.88 -17.11 -4.76
N ILE A 159 14.96 -16.86 -3.83
CA ILE A 159 14.25 -17.91 -3.08
C ILE A 159 12.75 -17.64 -3.08
N VAL A 160 11.98 -18.67 -2.78
CA VAL A 160 10.54 -18.55 -2.55
C VAL A 160 10.21 -19.00 -1.13
N VAL A 161 9.45 -18.17 -0.42
CA VAL A 161 8.88 -18.44 0.90
C VAL A 161 7.36 -18.37 0.78
N GLU A 162 6.71 -19.54 0.85
CA GLU A 162 5.30 -19.69 0.47
C GLU A 162 5.05 -19.17 -0.96
N ASP A 163 4.38 -18.02 -1.08
CA ASP A 163 4.06 -17.39 -2.35
C ASP A 163 4.93 -16.15 -2.66
N ILE A 164 5.86 -15.80 -1.76
CA ILE A 164 6.69 -14.62 -1.89
C ILE A 164 8.03 -15.00 -2.52
N SER A 165 8.31 -14.47 -3.72
CA SER A 165 9.64 -14.49 -4.32
C SER A 165 10.51 -13.39 -3.70
N ILE A 166 11.72 -13.76 -3.30
CA ILE A 166 12.66 -12.87 -2.61
C ILE A 166 14.01 -12.94 -3.34
N ALA A 167 14.51 -11.79 -3.79
CA ALA A 167 15.87 -11.64 -4.28
C ALA A 167 16.78 -11.18 -3.14
N ILE A 168 17.79 -11.98 -2.82
CA ILE A 168 18.86 -11.63 -1.90
C ILE A 168 20.04 -11.11 -2.70
N VAL A 169 20.41 -9.85 -2.49
CA VAL A 169 21.48 -9.15 -3.19
C VAL A 169 22.68 -8.99 -2.26
N GLY A 170 23.77 -9.70 -2.54
CA GLY A 170 25.03 -9.56 -1.81
C GLY A 170 25.98 -8.59 -2.52
N ILE A 171 26.40 -7.53 -1.83
CA ILE A 171 27.36 -6.53 -2.31
C ILE A 171 28.65 -6.65 -1.50
N ASN A 172 29.79 -6.79 -2.18
CA ASN A 172 31.09 -6.78 -1.51
C ASN A 172 31.55 -5.34 -1.34
N THR A 173 31.41 -4.81 -0.12
CA THR A 173 31.91 -3.48 0.25
C THR A 173 33.31 -3.52 0.87
N ALA A 174 33.95 -4.70 0.88
CA ALA A 174 35.23 -4.96 1.52
C ALA A 174 36.38 -5.29 0.54
N TRP A 175 36.12 -5.35 -0.77
CA TRP A 175 37.12 -5.75 -1.76
C TRP A 175 38.38 -4.87 -1.76
N LEU A 176 38.23 -3.59 -1.38
CA LEU A 176 39.32 -2.64 -1.19
C LEU A 176 39.45 -2.19 0.28
N SER A 177 39.15 -3.04 1.27
CA SER A 177 39.38 -2.73 2.68
C SER A 177 40.82 -3.01 3.10
N GLU A 178 41.30 -2.30 4.12
CA GLU A 178 42.52 -2.61 4.85
C GLU A 178 42.26 -3.61 5.99
N GLY A 179 41.06 -3.57 6.57
CA GLY A 179 40.68 -4.35 7.74
C GLY A 179 41.03 -3.66 9.05
N GLY A 180 40.89 -2.34 9.12
CA GLY A 180 41.25 -1.56 10.30
C GLY A 180 40.67 -0.15 10.31
N SER A 181 41.02 0.65 11.31
CA SER A 181 40.46 2.00 11.50
C SER A 181 40.76 2.99 10.37
N SER A 182 41.75 2.69 9.54
CA SER A 182 42.10 3.45 8.33
C SER A 182 41.05 3.35 7.21
N ASP A 183 40.09 2.44 7.32
CA ASP A 183 39.00 2.24 6.37
C ASP A 183 37.92 3.32 6.43
N HIS A 184 37.75 3.98 7.59
CA HIS A 184 36.67 4.93 7.81
C HIS A 184 36.65 6.07 6.77
N GLY A 185 35.56 6.17 6.00
CA GLY A 185 35.36 7.18 4.96
C GLY A 185 36.19 6.97 3.69
N LYS A 186 36.85 5.82 3.55
CA LYS A 186 37.73 5.50 2.41
C LYS A 186 37.38 4.18 1.72
N LEU A 187 36.36 3.47 2.21
CA LEU A 187 35.89 2.24 1.58
C LEU A 187 35.17 2.54 0.29
N LEU A 188 35.27 1.61 -0.65
CA LEU A 188 34.64 1.69 -1.96
C LEU A 188 33.80 0.43 -2.15
N ALA A 189 32.53 0.61 -2.49
CA ALA A 189 31.70 -0.45 -3.01
C ALA A 189 31.85 -0.49 -4.54
N GLY A 190 31.72 0.65 -5.21
CA GLY A 190 31.67 0.72 -6.67
C GLY A 190 30.24 0.58 -7.18
N GLU A 191 29.68 1.66 -7.72
CA GLU A 191 28.33 1.70 -8.27
C GLU A 191 28.05 0.60 -9.32
N ARG A 192 29.07 0.22 -10.11
CA ARG A 192 28.96 -0.79 -11.17
C ARG A 192 28.42 -2.14 -10.68
N GLN A 193 28.95 -2.69 -9.57
CA GLN A 193 28.47 -3.97 -9.04
C GLN A 193 27.00 -3.86 -8.55
N VAL A 194 26.61 -2.69 -8.04
CA VAL A 194 25.25 -2.45 -7.55
C VAL A 194 24.26 -2.39 -8.71
N ILE A 195 24.59 -1.68 -9.79
CA ILE A 195 23.76 -1.64 -11.00
C ILE A 195 23.54 -3.05 -11.54
N ASP A 196 24.62 -3.81 -11.68
CA ASP A 196 24.57 -5.14 -12.26
C ASP A 196 23.76 -6.10 -11.38
N ALA A 197 23.99 -6.07 -10.06
CA ALA A 197 23.24 -6.89 -9.10
C ALA A 197 21.75 -6.54 -9.09
N LEU A 198 21.39 -5.25 -9.14
CA LEU A 198 19.98 -4.84 -9.20
C LEU A 198 19.33 -5.19 -10.55
N SER A 199 20.09 -5.18 -11.65
CA SER A 199 19.62 -5.68 -12.95
C SER A 199 19.29 -7.17 -12.88
N ILE A 200 20.20 -7.97 -12.32
CA ILE A 200 20.00 -9.42 -12.11
C ILE A 200 18.80 -9.69 -11.19
N ALA A 201 18.63 -8.90 -10.13
CA ALA A 201 17.46 -9.00 -9.24
C ALA A 201 16.15 -8.65 -9.97
N GLY A 202 16.18 -7.65 -10.86
CA GLY A 202 15.04 -7.29 -11.71
C GLY A 202 14.63 -8.41 -12.68
N GLU A 203 15.58 -9.17 -13.22
CA GLU A 203 15.29 -10.35 -14.06
C GLU A 203 14.59 -11.48 -13.29
N ALA A 204 14.78 -11.55 -11.97
CA ALA A 204 14.15 -12.56 -11.12
C ALA A 204 12.67 -12.25 -10.82
N ASP A 205 12.19 -11.05 -11.18
CA ASP A 205 10.82 -10.56 -10.92
C ASP A 205 10.39 -10.81 -9.46
N ALA A 206 11.30 -10.50 -8.54
CA ALA A 206 11.10 -10.76 -7.12
C ALA A 206 10.06 -9.80 -6.51
N ASN A 207 9.20 -10.32 -5.64
CA ASN A 207 8.27 -9.48 -4.88
C ASN A 207 9.00 -8.64 -3.83
N LEU A 208 10.08 -9.18 -3.25
CA LEU A 208 10.93 -8.51 -2.27
C LEU A 208 12.40 -8.55 -2.68
N VAL A 209 13.10 -7.45 -2.45
CA VAL A 209 14.54 -7.32 -2.68
C VAL A 209 15.21 -6.94 -1.37
N ILE A 210 16.11 -7.79 -0.91
CA ILE A 210 16.88 -7.63 0.34
C ILE A 210 18.34 -7.52 -0.05
N ALA A 211 18.92 -6.34 0.14
CA ALA A 211 20.34 -6.12 -0.07
C ALA A 211 21.14 -6.34 1.22
N MET A 212 22.39 -6.77 1.07
CA MET A 212 23.34 -6.82 2.15
C MET A 212 24.72 -6.36 1.69
N GLY A 213 25.38 -5.60 2.55
CA GLY A 213 26.78 -5.17 2.42
C GLY A 213 27.37 -5.06 3.82
N HIS A 214 28.64 -5.42 4.02
CA HIS A 214 29.19 -5.46 5.37
C HIS A 214 29.21 -4.07 6.02
N HIS A 215 29.69 -3.07 5.28
CA HIS A 215 29.79 -1.71 5.79
C HIS A 215 28.48 -0.92 5.66
N PRO A 216 28.10 -0.14 6.68
CA PRO A 216 27.14 0.94 6.55
C PRO A 216 27.58 1.98 5.51
N PHE A 217 26.62 2.62 4.83
CA PHE A 217 26.91 3.57 3.75
C PHE A 217 27.81 4.73 4.17
N HIS A 218 27.69 5.23 5.41
CA HIS A 218 28.49 6.36 5.88
C HIS A 218 30.00 6.07 6.01
N LEU A 219 30.41 4.80 5.92
CA LEU A 219 31.83 4.40 5.90
C LEU A 219 32.42 4.40 4.49
N LEU A 220 31.57 4.42 3.46
CA LEU A 220 32.01 4.54 2.08
C LEU A 220 32.52 5.97 1.82
N ASN A 221 33.47 6.09 0.91
CA ASN A 221 33.92 7.38 0.41
C ASN A 221 32.75 8.14 -0.22
N GLU A 222 32.67 9.45 -0.01
CA GLU A 222 31.49 10.25 -0.38
C GLU A 222 31.10 10.15 -1.86
N PHE A 223 32.09 10.13 -2.77
CA PHE A 223 31.81 10.10 -4.21
C PHE A 223 31.17 8.79 -4.67
N ASP A 224 31.50 7.67 -4.01
CA ASP A 224 30.96 6.33 -4.29
C ASP A 224 29.71 6.04 -3.44
N ARG A 225 29.67 6.56 -2.20
CA ARG A 225 28.56 6.42 -1.26
C ARG A 225 27.23 6.86 -1.85
N ARG A 226 27.18 8.09 -2.38
CA ARG A 226 25.92 8.71 -2.84
C ARG A 226 25.24 7.88 -3.93
N PRO A 227 25.91 7.50 -5.04
CA PRO A 227 25.28 6.67 -6.07
C PRO A 227 24.88 5.28 -5.55
N VAL A 228 25.76 4.61 -4.79
CA VAL A 228 25.51 3.27 -4.24
C VAL A 228 24.29 3.27 -3.32
N GLN A 229 24.28 4.17 -2.34
CA GLN A 229 23.19 4.29 -1.37
C GLN A 229 21.87 4.58 -2.07
N ARG A 230 21.85 5.55 -3.00
CA ARG A 230 20.63 5.91 -3.73
C ARG A 230 20.03 4.71 -4.46
N ARG A 231 20.83 3.95 -5.20
CA ARG A 231 20.32 2.79 -5.97
C ARG A 231 19.76 1.70 -5.08
N ILE A 232 20.42 1.42 -3.96
CA ILE A 232 19.93 0.44 -2.98
C ILE A 232 18.63 0.93 -2.36
N GLU A 233 18.55 2.19 -1.91
CA GLU A 233 17.35 2.74 -1.27
C GLU A 233 16.17 2.92 -2.24
N GLU A 234 16.41 3.09 -3.55
CA GLU A 234 15.37 3.19 -4.57
C GLU A 234 14.72 1.83 -4.92
N VAL A 235 15.46 0.73 -4.83
CA VAL A 235 15.03 -0.60 -5.32
C VAL A 235 14.83 -1.62 -4.20
N CYS A 236 15.61 -1.55 -3.12
CA CYS A 236 15.59 -2.55 -2.06
C CYS A 236 14.62 -2.17 -0.94
N HIS A 237 14.02 -3.20 -0.34
CA HIS A 237 13.11 -3.05 0.80
C HIS A 237 13.86 -3.09 2.13
N PHE A 238 14.99 -3.82 2.15
CA PHE A 238 15.87 -3.95 3.30
C PHE A 238 17.33 -3.82 2.85
N TYR A 239 18.14 -3.16 3.68
CA TYR A 239 19.60 -3.18 3.58
C TYR A 239 20.19 -3.68 4.90
N HIS A 240 20.86 -4.82 4.87
CA HIS A 240 21.51 -5.42 6.03
C HIS A 240 23.01 -5.16 6.02
N CYS A 241 23.55 -4.68 7.15
CA CYS A 241 24.98 -4.49 7.35
C CYS A 241 25.46 -4.92 8.74
N GLY A 242 26.78 -4.92 8.93
CA GLY A 242 27.47 -5.20 10.19
C GLY A 242 28.40 -4.06 10.56
N HIS A 243 29.63 -4.41 10.99
CA HIS A 243 30.78 -3.52 11.24
C HIS A 243 30.65 -2.55 12.43
N LEU A 244 29.45 -2.03 12.72
CA LEU A 244 29.27 -1.09 13.85
C LEU A 244 29.40 -1.77 15.21
N HIS A 245 29.26 -3.10 15.26
CA HIS A 245 29.16 -3.93 16.48
C HIS A 245 27.96 -3.62 17.39
N ASP A 246 27.40 -2.42 17.27
CA ASP A 246 26.17 -1.97 17.92
C ASP A 246 24.95 -2.14 16.99
N PRO A 247 23.87 -2.77 17.47
CA PRO A 247 22.68 -2.99 16.67
C PRO A 247 21.88 -1.70 16.47
N GLU A 248 21.64 -1.35 15.22
CA GLU A 248 20.88 -0.16 14.83
C GLU A 248 19.86 -0.45 13.72
N SER A 249 18.79 0.34 13.68
CA SER A 249 17.77 0.23 12.63
C SER A 249 17.20 1.60 12.31
N HIS A 250 17.18 2.00 11.04
CA HIS A 250 16.61 3.28 10.61
C HIS A 250 15.89 3.15 9.28
N HIS A 251 14.79 3.86 9.16
CA HIS A 251 13.98 3.92 7.94
C HIS A 251 14.46 5.07 7.05
N VAL A 252 14.59 4.80 5.75
CA VAL A 252 14.81 5.83 4.75
C VAL A 252 13.71 5.72 3.71
N VAL A 253 13.17 6.87 3.30
CA VAL A 253 12.19 6.98 2.21
C VAL A 253 12.86 7.72 1.07
N HIS A 254 13.03 7.06 -0.07
CA HIS A 254 13.59 7.67 -1.28
C HIS A 254 12.64 7.43 -2.47
N SER A 255 12.22 8.50 -3.15
CA SER A 255 11.30 8.42 -4.30
C SER A 255 10.01 7.61 -4.03
N GLY A 256 9.54 7.59 -2.77
CA GLY A 256 8.38 6.81 -2.33
C GLY A 256 8.67 5.36 -1.94
N THR A 257 9.85 4.82 -2.26
CA THR A 257 10.29 3.49 -1.81
C THR A 257 10.78 3.56 -0.37
N HIS A 258 10.30 2.64 0.46
CA HIS A 258 10.76 2.46 1.84
C HIS A 258 11.86 1.41 1.88
N CYS A 259 13.06 1.81 2.31
CA CYS A 259 14.16 0.89 2.60
C CYS A 259 14.47 0.94 4.10
N LEU A 260 14.38 -0.21 4.77
CA LEU A 260 14.81 -0.36 6.16
C LEU A 260 16.27 -0.81 6.22
N THR A 261 17.14 0.04 6.74
CA THR A 261 18.52 -0.33 7.04
C THR A 261 18.61 -0.95 8.42
N ILE A 262 19.26 -2.11 8.53
CA ILE A 262 19.46 -2.87 9.77
C ILE A 262 20.94 -3.20 9.91
N ALA A 263 21.58 -2.65 10.94
CA ALA A 263 22.93 -3.01 11.35
C ALA A 263 22.86 -4.11 12.42
N ALA A 264 23.55 -5.22 12.18
CA ALA A 264 23.72 -6.27 13.18
C ALA A 264 24.69 -5.81 14.27
N GLY A 265 24.43 -6.24 15.51
CA GLY A 265 25.47 -6.24 16.53
C GLY A 265 26.45 -7.40 16.28
N SER A 266 27.64 -7.33 16.89
CA SER A 266 28.65 -8.36 16.69
C SER A 266 28.22 -9.70 17.28
N SER A 267 28.26 -10.76 16.48
CA SER A 267 27.95 -12.12 16.93
C SER A 267 29.01 -12.66 17.87
N PHE A 268 30.27 -12.23 17.71
CA PHE A 268 31.30 -12.43 18.70
C PHE A 268 32.42 -11.37 18.61
N GLU A 269 32.58 -10.58 19.67
CA GLU A 269 33.73 -9.69 19.86
C GLU A 269 34.63 -10.21 20.98
N SER A 270 34.01 -10.52 22.13
CA SER A 270 34.66 -11.16 23.28
C SER A 270 33.61 -11.76 24.22
N ARG A 271 34.06 -12.58 25.18
CA ARG A 271 33.18 -13.13 26.22
C ARG A 271 32.49 -12.06 27.09
N HIS A 272 33.04 -10.85 27.15
CA HIS A 272 32.55 -9.77 28.00
C HIS A 272 31.81 -8.67 27.22
N ALA A 273 31.75 -8.79 25.89
CA ALA A 273 31.03 -7.87 25.03
C ALA A 273 29.53 -8.17 25.03
N HIS A 274 28.75 -7.21 24.50
CA HIS A 274 27.32 -7.35 24.27
C HIS A 274 27.05 -8.05 22.93
N ASN A 275 27.56 -9.28 22.79
CA ASN A 275 27.41 -10.06 21.55
C ASN A 275 25.93 -10.22 21.21
N ALA A 276 25.57 -10.18 19.93
CA ALA A 276 24.18 -10.07 19.51
C ALA A 276 23.88 -10.85 18.23
N TYR A 277 22.60 -11.14 18.05
CA TYR A 277 22.02 -11.50 16.76
C TYR A 277 20.60 -10.91 16.68
N SER A 278 20.05 -10.84 15.47
CA SER A 278 18.70 -10.32 15.27
C SER A 278 17.80 -11.36 14.59
N ILE A 279 16.53 -11.38 15.00
CA ILE A 279 15.43 -12.05 14.32
C ILE A 279 14.58 -10.96 13.67
N ILE A 280 14.44 -11.02 12.36
CA ILE A 280 13.59 -10.10 11.60
C ILE A 280 12.40 -10.88 11.07
N SER A 281 11.21 -10.31 11.22
CA SER A 281 9.97 -10.89 10.71
C SER A 281 9.20 -9.86 9.91
N LEU A 282 8.72 -10.27 8.74
CA LEU A 282 7.85 -9.49 7.86
C LEU A 282 6.50 -10.19 7.71
N ASP A 283 5.46 -9.59 8.25
CA ASP A 283 4.06 -9.99 8.10
C ASP A 283 3.39 -9.08 7.05
N VAL A 284 3.30 -9.60 5.83
CA VAL A 284 2.70 -8.87 4.70
C VAL A 284 1.21 -8.62 4.96
N MET A 285 0.48 -9.59 5.51
CA MET A 285 -0.95 -9.47 5.77
C MET A 285 -1.25 -8.35 6.77
N GLN A 286 -0.45 -8.25 7.83
CA GLN A 286 -0.61 -7.22 8.85
C GLN A 286 0.13 -5.92 8.53
N ALA A 287 0.75 -5.82 7.35
CA ALA A 287 1.62 -4.69 6.98
C ALA A 287 2.63 -4.35 8.09
N ARG A 288 3.24 -5.39 8.67
CA ARG A 288 4.01 -5.28 9.91
C ARG A 288 5.38 -5.90 9.74
N GLN A 289 6.41 -5.16 10.12
CA GLN A 289 7.75 -5.70 10.26
C GLN A 289 8.24 -5.55 11.70
N THR A 290 9.07 -6.49 12.12
CA THR A 290 9.60 -6.57 13.48
C THR A 290 11.09 -6.88 13.42
N VAL A 291 11.88 -6.06 14.11
CA VAL A 291 13.32 -6.29 14.33
C VAL A 291 13.51 -6.58 15.81
N LYS A 292 13.81 -7.84 16.11
CA LYS A 292 14.09 -8.30 17.47
C LYS A 292 15.59 -8.53 17.59
N THR A 293 16.28 -7.70 18.36
CA THR A 293 17.70 -7.87 18.66
C THR A 293 17.85 -8.55 20.01
N ILE A 294 18.62 -9.63 20.03
CA ILE A 294 18.89 -10.42 21.22
C ILE A 294 20.37 -10.27 21.56
N GLN A 295 20.67 -9.89 22.80
CA GLN A 295 22.04 -9.67 23.26
C GLN A 295 22.41 -10.62 24.39
N TYR A 296 23.65 -11.08 24.33
CA TYR A 296 24.35 -11.85 25.33
C TYR A 296 24.62 -10.98 26.56
N LYS A 297 24.25 -11.49 27.73
CA LYS A 297 24.64 -10.91 29.02
C LYS A 297 25.77 -11.74 29.62
N PRO A 298 27.00 -11.19 29.71
CA PRO A 298 28.13 -11.91 30.30
C PRO A 298 27.90 -12.41 31.72
N THR A 299 27.07 -11.72 32.50
CA THR A 299 26.70 -12.11 33.87
C THR A 299 25.88 -13.40 33.91
N ASP A 300 25.04 -13.61 32.91
CA ASP A 300 24.07 -14.71 32.87
C ASP A 300 24.62 -15.90 32.07
N GLY A 301 25.63 -15.66 31.24
CA GLY A 301 26.15 -16.65 30.29
C GLY A 301 25.15 -16.98 29.18
N ALA A 302 24.18 -16.11 28.91
CA ALA A 302 23.04 -16.38 28.04
C ALA A 302 22.58 -15.14 27.25
N PHE A 303 21.86 -15.40 26.16
CA PHE A 303 21.18 -14.40 25.33
C PHE A 303 19.83 -14.00 25.98
N SER A 304 19.90 -13.16 27.01
CA SER A 304 18.77 -12.84 27.89
C SER A 304 18.24 -11.41 27.77
N TYR A 305 18.96 -10.50 27.10
CA TYR A 305 18.45 -9.16 26.79
C TYR A 305 17.76 -9.17 25.43
N GLU A 306 16.58 -8.56 25.33
CA GLU A 306 15.93 -8.33 24.05
C GLU A 306 15.45 -6.89 23.88
N ASN A 307 15.65 -6.37 22.69
CA ASN A 307 15.06 -5.13 22.22
C ASN A 307 14.16 -5.46 21.02
N ASN A 308 12.89 -5.09 21.10
CA ASN A 308 11.90 -5.40 20.07
C ASN A 308 11.36 -4.11 19.47
N LYS A 309 11.64 -3.88 18.19
CA LYS A 309 11.13 -2.74 17.43
C LYS A 309 10.13 -3.23 16.39
N GLN A 310 8.91 -2.71 16.47
CA GLN A 310 7.85 -2.97 15.51
C GLN A 310 7.57 -1.70 14.71
N SER A 311 7.39 -1.84 13.39
CA SER A 311 6.98 -0.74 12.52
C SER A 311 6.05 -1.24 11.42
N THR A 312 5.28 -0.32 10.84
CA THR A 312 4.46 -0.62 9.66
C THR A 312 5.36 -0.81 8.45
N PHE A 313 5.05 -1.83 7.64
CA PHE A 313 5.69 -2.09 6.36
C PHE A 313 4.64 -2.00 5.26
N VAL A 314 4.77 -1.00 4.40
CA VAL A 314 3.93 -0.82 3.22
C VAL A 314 4.82 -0.99 1.99
N ILE A 315 4.45 -1.93 1.13
CA ILE A 315 5.13 -2.13 -0.14
C ILE A 315 4.41 -1.34 -1.25
N ASN A 316 5.19 -0.77 -2.17
CA ASN A 316 4.63 -0.18 -3.38
C ASN A 316 4.47 -1.27 -4.45
N ALA A 317 3.35 -1.23 -5.17
CA ALA A 317 3.15 -2.15 -6.28
C ALA A 317 4.09 -1.81 -7.43
N VAL A 318 4.75 -2.82 -8.00
CA VAL A 318 5.53 -2.69 -9.25
C VAL A 318 4.62 -2.17 -10.37
N ARG A 319 3.42 -2.77 -10.49
CA ARG A 319 2.36 -2.28 -11.35
C ARG A 319 1.02 -2.36 -10.60
N PRO A 320 0.49 -1.23 -10.09
CA PRO A 320 -0.78 -1.23 -9.39
C PRO A 320 -1.92 -1.66 -10.33
N TYR A 321 -2.86 -2.46 -9.83
CA TYR A 321 -4.09 -2.78 -10.56
C TYR A 321 -4.98 -1.54 -10.63
N SER A 322 -5.68 -1.35 -11.76
CA SER A 322 -6.69 -0.31 -11.85
C SER A 322 -7.94 -0.68 -11.03
N LEU A 323 -8.72 0.35 -10.67
CA LEU A 323 -9.98 0.22 -9.95
C LEU A 323 -10.94 -0.76 -10.65
N ASP A 324 -11.04 -0.63 -11.97
CA ASP A 324 -11.93 -1.39 -12.83
C ASP A 324 -11.47 -2.86 -13.02
N GLU A 325 -10.17 -3.10 -13.24
CA GLU A 325 -9.62 -4.46 -13.28
C GLU A 325 -9.91 -5.22 -11.99
N LEU A 326 -9.72 -4.57 -10.84
CA LEU A 326 -9.97 -5.16 -9.53
C LEU A 326 -11.46 -5.42 -9.32
N ALA A 327 -12.34 -4.48 -9.69
CA ALA A 327 -13.79 -4.62 -9.54
C ALA A 327 -14.33 -5.80 -10.36
N ARG A 328 -13.89 -5.94 -11.61
CA ARG A 328 -14.23 -7.11 -12.44
C ARG A 328 -13.77 -8.42 -11.81
N ALA A 329 -12.55 -8.45 -11.28
CA ALA A 329 -12.01 -9.64 -10.64
C ALA A 329 -12.79 -10.02 -9.37
N ILE A 330 -13.17 -9.05 -8.53
CA ILE A 330 -14.02 -9.28 -7.35
C ILE A 330 -15.40 -9.84 -7.77
N ALA A 331 -16.05 -9.22 -8.76
CA ALA A 331 -17.35 -9.66 -9.25
C ALA A 331 -17.32 -11.07 -9.85
N LYS A 332 -16.23 -11.43 -10.52
CA LYS A 332 -15.99 -12.77 -11.05
C LYS A 332 -15.71 -13.79 -9.95
N PHE A 333 -14.91 -13.41 -8.95
CA PHE A 333 -14.54 -14.25 -7.82
C PHE A 333 -15.76 -14.64 -6.96
N CYS A 334 -16.63 -13.67 -6.64
CA CYS A 334 -17.83 -13.91 -5.85
C CYS A 334 -19.01 -13.11 -6.41
N THR A 335 -19.92 -13.76 -7.13
CA THR A 335 -21.06 -13.11 -7.82
C THR A 335 -21.93 -12.22 -6.92
N PRO A 336 -22.24 -12.58 -5.65
CA PRO A 336 -22.96 -11.71 -4.73
C PRO A 336 -22.31 -10.34 -4.48
N LEU A 337 -21.00 -10.19 -4.70
CA LEU A 337 -20.28 -8.94 -4.48
C LEU A 337 -20.36 -7.98 -5.68
N ALA A 338 -20.92 -8.39 -6.82
CA ALA A 338 -20.94 -7.61 -8.04
C ALA A 338 -21.61 -6.22 -7.88
N SER A 339 -22.55 -6.08 -6.94
CA SER A 339 -23.22 -4.81 -6.64
C SER A 339 -22.38 -3.82 -5.84
N LEU A 340 -21.25 -4.25 -5.27
CA LEU A 340 -20.36 -3.43 -4.43
C LEU A 340 -18.90 -3.48 -4.91
N ALA A 341 -18.66 -4.03 -6.11
CA ALA A 341 -17.32 -4.40 -6.53
C ALA A 341 -16.39 -3.20 -6.73
N HIS A 342 -16.89 -2.06 -7.24
CA HIS A 342 -16.06 -0.87 -7.42
C HIS A 342 -15.78 -0.18 -6.09
N TYR A 343 -16.76 -0.16 -5.18
CA TYR A 343 -16.57 0.33 -3.82
C TYR A 343 -15.52 -0.48 -3.05
N LEU A 344 -15.61 -1.81 -3.06
CA LEU A 344 -14.64 -2.69 -2.42
C LEU A 344 -13.24 -2.52 -3.04
N SER A 345 -13.16 -2.43 -4.37
CA SER A 345 -11.90 -2.17 -5.06
C SER A 345 -11.29 -0.84 -4.66
N ALA A 346 -12.11 0.22 -4.57
CA ALA A 346 -11.66 1.55 -4.17
C ALA A 346 -11.11 1.57 -2.74
N LEU A 347 -11.71 0.81 -1.83
CA LEU A 347 -11.13 0.60 -0.50
C LEU A 347 -9.78 -0.13 -0.58
N LEU A 348 -9.62 -1.14 -1.42
CA LEU A 348 -8.36 -1.89 -1.50
C LEU A 348 -7.20 -1.10 -2.12
N ILE A 349 -7.49 -0.18 -3.04
CA ILE A 349 -6.47 0.68 -3.69
C ILE A 349 -6.36 2.08 -3.08
N GLU A 350 -7.07 2.34 -1.99
CA GLU A 350 -7.08 3.64 -1.29
C GLU A 350 -7.65 4.83 -2.09
N ALA A 351 -8.47 4.54 -3.11
CA ALA A 351 -9.31 5.56 -3.77
C ALA A 351 -10.51 5.97 -2.90
N GLN A 352 -10.87 5.14 -1.92
CA GLN A 352 -11.89 5.42 -0.89
C GLN A 352 -11.32 5.10 0.49
N ALA A 353 -11.58 5.97 1.45
CA ALA A 353 -11.08 5.85 2.83
C ALA A 353 -12.19 5.55 3.84
N GLU A 354 -13.45 5.78 3.48
CA GLU A 354 -14.58 5.60 4.38
C GLU A 354 -15.27 4.25 4.22
N MET A 355 -15.60 3.63 5.36
CA MET A 355 -16.28 2.36 5.43
C MET A 355 -17.43 2.35 6.44
N PRO A 356 -18.41 1.44 6.30
CA PRO A 356 -19.46 1.28 7.29
C PRO A 356 -18.90 0.95 8.68
N ILE A 357 -19.35 1.73 9.66
CA ILE A 357 -19.06 1.59 11.09
C ILE A 357 -20.37 1.56 11.87
N ALA A 358 -20.42 0.79 12.96
CA ALA A 358 -21.63 0.70 13.79
C ALA A 358 -21.74 1.90 14.73
N VAL A 359 -22.87 2.61 14.73
CA VAL A 359 -23.15 3.73 15.64
C VAL A 359 -24.58 3.62 16.15
N GLY A 360 -24.72 3.35 17.45
CA GLY A 360 -26.03 3.10 18.08
C GLY A 360 -26.69 1.86 17.47
N ASN A 361 -27.88 2.04 16.90
CA ASN A 361 -28.66 0.97 16.26
C ASN A 361 -28.54 0.96 14.72
N GLY A 362 -27.65 1.77 14.13
CA GLY A 362 -27.49 1.88 12.68
C GLY A 362 -26.02 1.98 12.25
N HIS A 363 -25.81 2.25 10.97
CA HIS A 363 -24.46 2.35 10.39
C HIS A 363 -24.22 3.73 9.76
N VAL A 364 -23.03 4.24 9.95
CA VAL A 364 -22.53 5.44 9.27
C VAL A 364 -21.21 5.13 8.60
N PHE A 365 -20.72 6.03 7.76
CA PHE A 365 -19.39 5.90 7.15
C PHE A 365 -18.36 6.59 8.03
N GLY A 366 -17.21 5.97 8.22
CA GLY A 366 -16.10 6.52 9.01
C GLY A 366 -14.77 5.88 8.62
N THR A 367 -13.71 6.27 9.31
CA THR A 367 -12.33 5.83 9.02
C THR A 367 -11.96 4.54 9.75
N LEU A 368 -10.89 3.89 9.28
CA LEU A 368 -10.40 2.63 9.87
C LEU A 368 -9.95 2.88 11.32
N ASP A 369 -9.30 4.01 11.59
CA ASP A 369 -8.86 4.40 12.93
C ASP A 369 -10.01 4.48 13.92
N PHE A 370 -11.15 5.04 13.49
CA PHE A 370 -12.34 5.10 14.32
C PHE A 370 -12.90 3.69 14.61
N LEU A 371 -12.99 2.85 13.59
CA LEU A 371 -13.44 1.46 13.73
C LEU A 371 -12.52 0.63 14.65
N LEU A 372 -11.20 0.86 14.59
CA LEU A 372 -10.22 0.22 15.47
C LEU A 372 -10.44 0.58 16.95
N GLY A 373 -10.95 1.78 17.24
CA GLY A 373 -11.32 2.23 18.59
C GLY A 373 -12.63 1.64 19.14
N GLN A 374 -13.47 1.03 18.31
CA GLN A 374 -14.75 0.45 18.75
C GLN A 374 -14.56 -0.88 19.49
N ALA A 375 -15.59 -1.32 20.23
CA ALA A 375 -15.62 -2.66 20.82
C ALA A 375 -15.49 -3.76 19.75
N HIS A 376 -15.04 -4.95 20.15
CA HIS A 376 -15.01 -6.10 19.24
C HIS A 376 -16.43 -6.44 18.75
N GLY A 377 -16.56 -6.66 17.45
CA GLY A 377 -17.79 -7.08 16.80
C GLY A 377 -17.50 -7.63 15.40
N ASP A 378 -18.48 -8.29 14.80
CA ASP A 378 -18.30 -8.99 13.52
C ASP A 378 -17.93 -8.06 12.37
N LEU A 379 -18.58 -6.88 12.29
CA LEU A 379 -18.23 -5.84 11.31
C LEU A 379 -16.78 -5.37 11.48
N LYS A 380 -16.36 -5.07 12.70
CA LYS A 380 -14.97 -4.66 12.99
C LYS A 380 -13.98 -5.75 12.54
N ALA A 381 -14.23 -7.00 12.92
CA ALA A 381 -13.35 -8.12 12.59
C ALA A 381 -13.28 -8.37 11.07
N ALA A 382 -14.41 -8.30 10.37
CA ALA A 382 -14.48 -8.47 8.92
C ALA A 382 -13.78 -7.32 8.19
N THR A 383 -14.02 -6.06 8.59
CA THR A 383 -13.34 -4.90 8.00
C THR A 383 -11.83 -4.98 8.19
N VAL A 384 -11.34 -5.30 9.39
CA VAL A 384 -9.88 -5.42 9.65
C VAL A 384 -9.26 -6.52 8.77
N ALA A 385 -9.91 -7.68 8.67
CA ALA A 385 -9.43 -8.77 7.81
C ALA A 385 -9.45 -8.40 6.32
N PHE A 386 -10.46 -7.65 5.87
CA PHE A 386 -10.53 -7.14 4.51
C PHE A 386 -9.41 -6.14 4.20
N MET A 387 -9.17 -5.20 5.12
CA MET A 387 -8.13 -4.17 4.94
C MET A 387 -6.71 -4.75 4.94
N ALA A 388 -6.50 -5.90 5.60
CA ALA A 388 -5.25 -6.66 5.57
C ALA A 388 -4.89 -7.17 4.16
N ILE A 389 -5.84 -7.22 3.20
CA ILE A 389 -5.59 -7.64 1.81
C ILE A 389 -4.86 -6.58 0.98
N ARG A 390 -4.87 -5.31 1.40
CA ARG A 390 -4.23 -4.20 0.68
C ARG A 390 -2.75 -4.46 0.39
N ASN A 391 -2.00 -4.89 1.39
CA ASN A 391 -0.55 -5.03 1.28
C ASN A 391 -0.15 -6.26 0.44
N PRO A 392 -0.78 -7.46 0.58
CA PRO A 392 -0.64 -8.54 -0.40
C PRO A 392 -1.01 -8.12 -1.83
N LEU A 393 -2.08 -7.35 -2.01
CA LEU A 393 -2.49 -6.87 -3.34
C LEU A 393 -1.41 -5.98 -3.97
N ARG A 394 -0.76 -5.12 -3.17
CA ARG A 394 0.38 -4.31 -3.61
C ARG A 394 1.60 -5.17 -3.92
N LEU A 395 1.92 -6.11 -3.03
CA LEU A 395 3.07 -7.03 -3.18
C LEU A 395 3.03 -7.78 -4.51
N PHE A 396 1.85 -8.26 -4.90
CA PHE A 396 1.67 -9.04 -6.12
C PHE A 396 1.24 -8.22 -7.33
N GLY A 397 1.14 -6.90 -7.19
CA GLY A 397 0.68 -5.96 -8.21
C GLY A 397 1.46 -6.07 -9.52
N GLY A 398 0.84 -6.71 -10.51
CA GLY A 398 1.43 -6.94 -11.84
C GLY A 398 2.22 -8.24 -11.99
N GLN A 399 2.46 -8.97 -10.90
CA GLN A 399 3.22 -10.23 -10.86
C GLN A 399 2.32 -11.46 -10.68
N MET A 400 1.12 -11.30 -10.08
CA MET A 400 0.11 -12.34 -9.99
C MET A 400 -1.14 -11.94 -10.79
N ILE A 401 -1.79 -12.92 -11.43
CA ILE A 401 -3.11 -12.66 -12.03
C ILE A 401 -4.18 -12.59 -10.92
N LEU A 402 -5.14 -11.69 -11.06
CA LEU A 402 -6.14 -11.43 -10.01
C LEU A 402 -7.01 -12.66 -9.68
N ASP A 403 -7.29 -13.53 -10.65
CA ASP A 403 -8.03 -14.78 -10.42
C ASP A 403 -7.31 -15.67 -9.39
N ASP A 404 -6.00 -15.87 -9.56
CA ASP A 404 -5.18 -16.65 -8.63
C ASP A 404 -5.05 -15.96 -7.28
N PHE A 405 -4.91 -14.62 -7.30
CA PHE A 405 -4.84 -13.82 -6.09
C PHE A 405 -6.11 -14.00 -5.23
N PHE A 406 -7.29 -13.83 -5.81
CA PHE A 406 -8.54 -13.99 -5.06
C PHE A 406 -8.83 -15.44 -4.67
N ALA A 407 -8.43 -16.43 -5.49
CA ALA A 407 -8.52 -17.83 -5.10
C ALA A 407 -7.72 -18.15 -3.82
N ARG A 408 -6.61 -17.46 -3.58
CA ARG A 408 -5.74 -17.66 -2.40
C ARG A 408 -6.07 -16.74 -1.22
N TYR A 409 -6.39 -15.48 -1.50
CA TYR A 409 -6.47 -14.40 -0.51
C TYR A 409 -7.86 -13.74 -0.42
N GLY A 410 -8.80 -14.13 -1.28
CA GLY A 410 -10.12 -13.49 -1.41
C GLY A 410 -11.13 -13.80 -0.31
N ALA A 411 -10.87 -14.78 0.57
CA ALA A 411 -11.83 -15.18 1.61
C ALA A 411 -12.25 -14.02 2.54
N ALA A 412 -11.34 -13.10 2.86
CA ALA A 412 -11.66 -11.92 3.66
C ALA A 412 -12.52 -10.90 2.89
N VAL A 413 -12.30 -10.79 1.57
CA VAL A 413 -13.09 -9.94 0.66
C VAL A 413 -14.52 -10.46 0.55
N GLU A 414 -14.67 -11.77 0.31
CA GLU A 414 -15.97 -12.43 0.30
C GLU A 414 -16.72 -12.23 1.61
N ARG A 415 -16.09 -12.53 2.76
CA ARG A 415 -16.71 -12.40 4.07
C ARG A 415 -17.20 -10.98 4.34
N TYR A 416 -16.38 -9.98 4.05
CA TYR A 416 -16.74 -8.58 4.26
C TYR A 416 -17.87 -8.14 3.31
N GLY A 417 -17.78 -8.48 2.03
CA GLY A 417 -18.81 -8.15 1.05
C GLY A 417 -20.17 -8.79 1.34
N ILE A 418 -20.19 -10.06 1.73
CA ILE A 418 -21.42 -10.74 2.17
C ILE A 418 -22.02 -10.06 3.39
N LEU A 419 -21.21 -9.73 4.39
CA LEU A 419 -21.67 -9.02 5.58
C LEU A 419 -22.28 -7.65 5.24
N LEU A 420 -21.67 -6.89 4.33
CA LEU A 420 -22.26 -5.61 3.88
C LEU A 420 -23.61 -5.82 3.20
N ASN A 421 -23.74 -6.83 2.34
CA ASN A 421 -25.01 -7.17 1.71
C ASN A 421 -26.09 -7.57 2.74
N GLU A 422 -25.72 -8.33 3.76
CA GLU A 422 -26.63 -8.69 4.87
C GLU A 422 -27.07 -7.44 5.64
N LEU A 423 -26.15 -6.55 6.01
CA LEU A 423 -26.49 -5.30 6.70
C LEU A 423 -27.42 -4.40 5.86
N CYS A 424 -27.21 -4.36 4.54
CA CYS A 424 -28.10 -3.66 3.61
C CYS A 424 -29.54 -4.19 3.62
N THR A 425 -29.79 -5.45 4.03
CA THR A 425 -31.16 -5.98 4.16
C THR A 425 -31.89 -5.36 5.34
N THR A 426 -31.18 -5.05 6.43
CA THR A 426 -31.73 -4.53 7.68
C THR A 426 -31.64 -3.00 7.82
N ASP A 427 -30.75 -2.34 7.06
CA ASP A 427 -30.49 -0.90 7.12
C ASP A 427 -30.64 -0.25 5.72
N PRO A 428 -31.82 0.29 5.37
CA PRO A 428 -32.05 0.95 4.08
C PRO A 428 -31.17 2.19 3.85
N GLY A 429 -30.81 2.92 4.92
CA GLY A 429 -29.97 4.10 4.82
C GLY A 429 -28.53 3.75 4.44
N LEU A 430 -28.00 2.66 5.01
CA LEU A 430 -26.72 2.09 4.61
C LEU A 430 -26.75 1.64 3.15
N ARG A 431 -27.82 0.94 2.72
CA ARG A 431 -27.98 0.47 1.33
C ARG A 431 -27.93 1.63 0.32
N GLN A 432 -28.64 2.72 0.61
CA GLN A 432 -28.64 3.90 -0.26
C GLN A 432 -27.23 4.48 -0.38
N LYS A 433 -26.55 4.73 0.74
CA LYS A 433 -25.20 5.32 0.75
C LYS A 433 -24.16 4.43 0.09
N LEU A 434 -24.21 3.12 0.29
CA LEU A 434 -23.32 2.18 -0.42
C LEU A 434 -23.57 2.20 -1.93
N GLY A 435 -24.83 2.31 -2.37
CA GLY A 435 -25.19 2.48 -3.78
C GLY A 435 -24.64 3.77 -4.38
N GLU A 436 -24.73 4.88 -3.66
CA GLU A 436 -24.13 6.17 -4.04
C GLU A 436 -22.61 6.05 -4.20
N ARG A 437 -21.92 5.44 -3.23
CA ARG A 437 -20.46 5.21 -3.29
C ARG A 437 -20.06 4.28 -4.43
N GLU A 438 -20.79 3.19 -4.66
CA GLU A 438 -20.53 2.29 -5.81
C GLU A 438 -20.66 3.06 -7.14
N ALA A 439 -21.69 3.89 -7.29
CA ALA A 439 -21.88 4.71 -8.49
C ALA A 439 -20.74 5.73 -8.68
N GLU A 440 -20.34 6.44 -7.61
CA GLU A 440 -19.17 7.33 -7.62
C GLU A 440 -17.91 6.61 -8.11
N MET A 441 -17.66 5.39 -7.61
CA MET A 441 -16.47 4.63 -7.97
C MET A 441 -16.52 4.08 -9.40
N ARG A 442 -17.70 3.78 -9.95
CA ARG A 442 -17.87 3.42 -11.37
C ARG A 442 -17.56 4.57 -12.32
N VAL A 443 -17.96 5.79 -11.95
CA VAL A 443 -17.60 7.01 -12.70
C VAL A 443 -16.08 7.23 -12.63
N LEU A 444 -15.48 7.11 -11.44
CA LEU A 444 -14.02 7.23 -11.27
C LEU A 444 -13.24 6.18 -12.08
N ALA A 445 -13.78 4.96 -12.17
CA ALA A 445 -13.23 3.87 -12.96
C ALA A 445 -13.34 4.09 -14.49
N GLY A 446 -14.07 5.10 -14.94
CA GLY A 446 -14.35 5.34 -16.36
C GLY A 446 -15.32 4.33 -16.98
N VAL A 447 -16.03 3.56 -16.13
CA VAL A 447 -17.06 2.59 -16.55
C VAL A 447 -18.36 3.30 -16.90
N GLU A 448 -18.69 4.35 -16.16
CA GLU A 448 -19.81 5.24 -16.45
C GLU A 448 -19.30 6.60 -16.93
N PRO A 449 -19.92 7.21 -17.95
CA PRO A 449 -19.50 8.52 -18.43
C PRO A 449 -19.64 9.57 -17.32
N LEU A 450 -18.59 10.38 -17.13
CA LEU A 450 -18.68 11.62 -16.37
C LEU A 450 -19.85 12.43 -16.94
N GLN A 451 -20.95 12.56 -16.18
CA GLN A 451 -21.96 13.54 -16.54
C GLN A 451 -21.31 14.92 -16.40
N PRO A 452 -21.16 15.69 -17.49
CA PRO A 452 -20.67 17.06 -17.39
C PRO A 452 -21.54 17.81 -16.38
N PHE A 453 -20.92 18.56 -15.46
CA PHE A 453 -21.60 19.39 -14.45
C PHE A 453 -22.34 18.66 -13.31
N ALA A 454 -22.10 17.35 -13.11
CA ALA A 454 -22.70 16.61 -11.98
C ALA A 454 -22.50 17.28 -10.61
N HIS A 455 -21.31 17.86 -10.36
CA HIS A 455 -21.02 18.57 -9.12
C HIS A 455 -21.83 19.87 -8.97
N SER A 456 -22.07 20.59 -10.06
CA SER A 456 -22.89 21.81 -10.06
C SER A 456 -24.36 21.48 -9.81
N LEU A 457 -24.86 20.39 -10.39
CA LEU A 457 -26.23 19.91 -10.17
C LEU A 457 -26.42 19.42 -8.72
N ALA A 458 -25.47 18.64 -8.19
CA ALA A 458 -25.50 18.18 -6.80
C ALA A 458 -25.46 19.35 -5.80
N LEU A 459 -24.59 20.34 -6.03
CA LEU A 459 -24.51 21.54 -5.19
C LEU A 459 -25.85 22.29 -5.12
N LEU A 460 -26.52 22.48 -6.26
CA LEU A 460 -27.83 23.13 -6.29
C LEU A 460 -28.89 22.35 -5.50
N GLN A 461 -28.89 21.03 -5.61
CA GLN A 461 -29.84 20.16 -4.89
C GLN A 461 -29.56 20.13 -3.38
N ASP A 462 -28.29 20.12 -2.97
CA ASP A 462 -27.89 20.21 -1.57
C ASP A 462 -28.33 21.54 -0.97
N LEU A 463 -28.06 22.66 -1.63
CA LEU A 463 -28.46 23.99 -1.17
C LEU A 463 -29.99 24.12 -1.02
N ALA A 464 -30.76 23.55 -1.96
CA ALA A 464 -32.22 23.48 -1.85
C ALA A 464 -32.68 22.61 -0.67
N THR A 465 -32.00 21.47 -0.43
CA THR A 465 -32.30 20.56 0.69
C THR A 465 -32.01 21.21 2.04
N TYR A 466 -30.91 21.94 2.15
CA TYR A 466 -30.53 22.69 3.35
C TYR A 466 -31.27 24.03 3.50
N GLN A 467 -32.12 24.39 2.54
CA GLN A 467 -32.87 25.65 2.51
C GLN A 467 -31.98 26.90 2.57
N ASP A 468 -30.76 26.81 2.03
CA ASP A 468 -29.85 27.95 1.88
C ASP A 468 -30.21 28.74 0.62
N TRP A 469 -31.29 29.53 0.72
CA TRP A 469 -31.90 30.24 -0.40
C TRP A 469 -30.99 31.31 -1.02
N GLU A 470 -30.16 31.97 -0.21
CA GLU A 470 -29.25 33.03 -0.69
C GLU A 470 -28.14 32.43 -1.56
N SER A 471 -27.48 31.37 -1.08
CA SER A 471 -26.49 30.64 -1.85
C SER A 471 -27.10 29.95 -3.07
N LEU A 472 -28.28 29.34 -2.92
CA LEU A 472 -28.97 28.67 -4.02
C LEU A 472 -29.26 29.64 -5.17
N ARG A 473 -29.78 30.83 -4.85
CA ARG A 473 -30.06 31.88 -5.84
C ARG A 473 -28.79 32.30 -6.59
N ALA A 474 -27.73 32.61 -5.85
CA ALA A 474 -26.47 33.08 -6.43
C ALA A 474 -25.84 32.03 -7.36
N GLN A 475 -25.93 30.74 -7.02
CA GLN A 475 -25.41 29.66 -7.87
C GLN A 475 -26.32 29.39 -9.07
N ALA A 476 -27.64 29.38 -8.87
CA ALA A 476 -28.61 29.17 -9.94
C ALA A 476 -28.50 30.27 -11.02
N GLU A 477 -28.42 31.55 -10.62
CA GLU A 477 -28.30 32.68 -11.55
C GLU A 477 -27.02 32.60 -12.42
N ARG A 478 -25.91 32.11 -11.87
CA ARG A 478 -24.65 31.91 -12.63
C ARG A 478 -24.74 30.83 -13.70
N LEU A 479 -25.66 29.88 -13.53
CA LEU A 479 -25.77 28.68 -14.36
C LEU A 479 -26.93 28.76 -15.37
N LEU A 480 -27.71 29.85 -15.37
CA LEU A 480 -28.81 30.07 -16.32
C LEU A 480 -28.35 30.04 -17.79
N ASP A 481 -27.19 30.66 -18.07
CA ASP A 481 -26.62 30.75 -19.42
C ASP A 481 -25.68 29.57 -19.74
N SER A 482 -25.80 28.45 -19.01
CA SER A 482 -24.98 27.27 -19.27
C SER A 482 -25.20 26.76 -20.70
N PRO A 483 -24.12 26.39 -21.43
CA PRO A 483 -24.25 25.79 -22.76
C PRO A 483 -24.91 24.39 -22.69
N GLU A 484 -24.95 23.76 -21.52
CA GLU A 484 -25.65 22.49 -21.30
C GLU A 484 -27.10 22.71 -20.89
N ARG A 485 -28.02 22.24 -21.74
CA ARG A 485 -29.47 22.43 -21.55
C ARG A 485 -30.00 21.82 -20.25
N THR A 486 -29.47 20.68 -19.81
CA THR A 486 -29.88 20.04 -18.54
C THR A 486 -29.51 20.89 -17.32
N VAL A 487 -28.35 21.54 -17.35
CA VAL A 487 -27.87 22.42 -16.28
C VAL A 487 -28.65 23.73 -16.26
N ALA A 488 -28.88 24.32 -17.44
CA ALA A 488 -29.66 25.55 -17.55
C ALA A 488 -31.09 25.35 -17.03
N ILE A 489 -31.75 24.24 -17.38
CA ILE A 489 -33.11 23.92 -16.91
C ILE A 489 -33.14 23.65 -15.40
N GLU A 490 -32.16 22.91 -14.85
CA GLU A 490 -32.10 22.70 -13.39
C GLU A 490 -31.82 24.01 -12.64
N ALA A 491 -30.93 24.85 -13.15
CA ALA A 491 -30.68 26.18 -12.59
C ALA A 491 -31.94 27.06 -12.61
N GLN A 492 -32.69 27.08 -13.72
CA GLN A 492 -33.98 27.76 -13.80
C GLN A 492 -34.97 27.21 -12.77
N ARG A 493 -35.04 25.89 -12.59
CA ARG A 493 -35.92 25.23 -11.61
C ARG A 493 -35.57 25.64 -10.19
N MET A 494 -34.29 25.66 -9.85
CA MET A 494 -33.80 26.04 -8.52
C MET A 494 -34.00 27.53 -8.23
N LEU A 495 -33.81 28.40 -9.24
CA LEU A 495 -34.13 29.81 -9.13
C LEU A 495 -35.64 30.03 -8.91
N ALA A 496 -36.49 29.34 -9.68
CA ALA A 496 -37.94 29.42 -9.53
C ALA A 496 -38.41 28.91 -8.16
N LEU A 497 -37.78 27.85 -7.63
CA LEU A 497 -38.01 27.36 -6.28
C LEU A 497 -37.64 28.39 -5.21
N CYS A 498 -36.49 29.06 -5.35
CA CYS A 498 -36.05 30.11 -4.44
C CYS A 498 -37.01 31.30 -4.46
N LEU A 499 -37.34 31.83 -5.64
CA LEU A 499 -38.21 33.00 -5.80
C LEU A 499 -39.63 32.75 -5.28
N ARG A 500 -40.12 31.51 -5.35
CA ARG A 500 -41.39 31.12 -4.76
C ARG A 500 -41.45 31.29 -3.23
N GLN A 501 -40.31 31.19 -2.53
CA GLN A 501 -40.26 31.36 -1.07
C GLN A 501 -40.34 32.83 -0.64
N SER A 502 -40.17 33.77 -1.58
CA SER A 502 -40.22 35.19 -1.29
C SER A 502 -41.62 35.67 -0.91
N THR A 503 -41.68 36.71 -0.08
CA THR A 503 -42.92 37.44 0.21
C THR A 503 -43.24 38.52 -0.82
N GLU A 504 -42.31 38.83 -1.72
CA GLU A 504 -42.50 39.87 -2.74
C GLU A 504 -43.32 39.36 -3.93
N ALA A 505 -44.36 40.11 -4.31
CA ALA A 505 -45.24 39.74 -5.43
C ALA A 505 -44.50 39.71 -6.78
N THR A 506 -43.51 40.59 -6.97
CA THR A 506 -42.64 40.66 -8.15
C THR A 506 -41.80 39.41 -8.33
N GLU A 507 -41.24 38.88 -7.24
CA GLU A 507 -40.44 37.65 -7.28
C GLU A 507 -41.30 36.40 -7.51
N LYS A 508 -42.50 36.34 -6.92
CA LYS A 508 -43.47 35.28 -7.21
C LYS A 508 -43.92 35.30 -8.67
N PHE A 509 -44.12 36.47 -9.25
CA PHE A 509 -44.42 36.61 -10.68
C PHE A 509 -43.27 36.09 -11.55
N ARG A 510 -42.02 36.43 -11.20
CA ARG A 510 -40.84 35.89 -11.89
C ARG A 510 -40.71 34.37 -11.77
N ALA A 511 -41.08 33.79 -10.62
CA ALA A 511 -41.13 32.34 -10.46
C ALA A 511 -42.16 31.68 -11.41
N ILE A 512 -43.31 32.32 -11.61
CA ILE A 512 -44.33 31.86 -12.58
C ILE A 512 -43.77 31.90 -14.01
N GLU A 513 -43.08 32.97 -14.39
CA GLU A 513 -42.42 33.07 -15.72
C GLU A 513 -41.43 31.92 -15.93
N LEU A 514 -40.53 31.68 -14.97
CA LEU A 514 -39.54 30.61 -15.07
C LEU A 514 -40.19 29.22 -15.15
N TYR A 515 -41.23 28.94 -14.36
CA TYR A 515 -41.94 27.66 -14.48
C TYR A 515 -42.72 27.54 -15.80
N ASN A 516 -43.21 28.63 -16.39
CA ASN A 516 -43.79 28.60 -17.74
C ASN A 516 -42.72 28.25 -18.80
N GLU A 517 -41.52 28.80 -18.67
CA GLU A 517 -40.38 28.45 -19.55
C GLU A 517 -39.99 26.98 -19.39
N ILE A 518 -39.85 26.49 -18.15
CA ILE A 518 -39.51 25.08 -17.86
C ILE A 518 -40.59 24.13 -18.39
N THR A 519 -41.87 24.41 -18.17
CA THR A 519 -42.97 23.52 -18.59
C THR A 519 -43.17 23.46 -20.11
N ALA A 520 -42.66 24.44 -20.84
CA ALA A 520 -42.59 24.42 -22.30
C ALA A 520 -41.44 23.53 -22.83
N ASP A 521 -40.44 23.21 -21.99
CA ASP A 521 -39.31 22.35 -22.34
C ASP A 521 -39.68 20.85 -22.29
N GLU A 522 -38.95 20.02 -23.04
CA GLU A 522 -39.09 18.56 -23.04
C GLU A 522 -38.60 17.91 -21.73
N LEU A 523 -37.65 18.56 -21.04
CA LEU A 523 -37.06 18.12 -19.77
C LEU A 523 -37.89 18.49 -18.52
N ALA A 524 -39.08 19.06 -18.70
CA ALA A 524 -40.00 19.34 -17.60
C ALA A 524 -40.38 18.05 -16.85
N ALA A 525 -40.49 18.13 -15.53
CA ALA A 525 -40.96 17.07 -14.67
C ALA A 525 -42.39 17.35 -14.18
N ALA A 526 -43.10 16.31 -13.73
CA ALA A 526 -44.45 16.48 -13.17
C ALA A 526 -44.52 17.50 -12.02
N ALA A 527 -43.45 17.58 -11.20
CA ALA A 527 -43.34 18.53 -10.11
C ALA A 527 -43.36 19.99 -10.58
N ASP A 528 -42.79 20.31 -11.75
CA ASP A 528 -42.75 21.67 -12.29
C ASP A 528 -44.15 22.18 -12.62
N PHE A 529 -44.99 21.34 -13.24
CA PHE A 529 -46.38 21.65 -13.54
C PHE A 529 -47.22 21.83 -12.26
N ALA A 530 -46.96 21.04 -11.23
CA ALA A 530 -47.65 21.14 -9.95
C ALA A 530 -47.25 22.43 -9.19
N ALA A 531 -45.96 22.81 -9.25
CA ALA A 531 -45.45 24.04 -8.69
C ALA A 531 -46.04 25.27 -9.41
N LEU A 532 -46.07 25.26 -10.75
CA LEU A 532 -46.68 26.30 -11.58
C LEU A 532 -48.17 26.49 -11.25
N ALA A 533 -48.94 25.40 -11.22
CA ALA A 533 -50.36 25.45 -10.91
C ALA A 533 -50.64 26.00 -9.51
N SER A 534 -49.81 25.66 -8.53
CA SER A 534 -49.95 26.17 -7.16
C SER A 534 -49.69 27.69 -7.12
N LEU A 535 -48.61 28.16 -7.77
CA LEU A 535 -48.26 29.58 -7.82
C LEU A 535 -49.32 30.42 -8.55
N GLN A 536 -49.86 29.91 -9.66
CA GLN A 536 -50.93 30.59 -10.41
C GLN A 536 -52.23 30.66 -9.61
N ALA A 537 -52.56 29.61 -8.85
CA ALA A 537 -53.71 29.62 -7.96
C ALA A 537 -53.54 30.60 -6.79
N ASP A 538 -52.33 30.67 -6.21
CA ASP A 538 -51.99 31.65 -5.15
C ASP A 538 -52.03 33.10 -5.67
N ALA A 539 -51.80 33.30 -6.97
CA ALA A 539 -51.92 34.59 -7.66
C ALA A 539 -53.34 34.90 -8.18
N GLU A 540 -54.34 34.10 -7.79
CA GLU A 540 -55.75 34.21 -8.21
C GLU A 540 -56.00 34.03 -9.73
N ASP A 541 -55.00 33.61 -10.51
CA ASP A 541 -55.17 33.20 -11.91
C ASP A 541 -55.58 31.72 -12.01
N HIS A 542 -56.82 31.48 -11.57
CA HIS A 542 -57.34 30.12 -11.50
C HIS A 542 -57.53 29.47 -12.87
N GLU A 543 -57.71 30.23 -13.95
CA GLU A 543 -57.82 29.66 -15.30
C GLU A 543 -56.47 29.14 -15.80
N ALA A 544 -55.38 29.89 -15.60
CA ALA A 544 -54.04 29.40 -15.91
C ALA A 544 -53.67 28.18 -15.05
N ALA A 545 -53.99 28.22 -13.76
CA ALA A 545 -53.73 27.12 -12.83
C ALA A 545 -54.45 25.82 -13.26
N LYS A 546 -55.73 25.91 -13.64
CA LYS A 546 -56.50 24.77 -14.17
C LYS A 546 -55.85 24.19 -15.43
N LYS A 547 -55.38 25.06 -16.33
CA LYS A 547 -54.71 24.64 -17.57
C LYS A 547 -53.39 23.92 -17.30
N ALA A 548 -52.57 24.41 -16.37
CA ALA A 548 -51.32 23.77 -15.97
C ALA A 548 -51.56 22.36 -15.40
N VAL A 549 -52.56 22.19 -14.53
CA VAL A 549 -52.96 20.88 -13.98
C VAL A 549 -53.37 19.90 -15.09
N LEU A 550 -54.28 20.29 -15.98
CA LEU A 550 -54.75 19.38 -17.04
C LEU A 550 -53.65 19.04 -18.04
N THR A 551 -52.78 19.99 -18.35
CA THR A 551 -51.62 19.77 -19.23
C THR A 551 -50.65 18.79 -18.60
N GLY A 552 -50.34 18.97 -17.30
CA GLY A 552 -49.49 18.05 -16.53
C GLY A 552 -50.07 16.64 -16.44
N MET A 553 -51.39 16.50 -16.20
CA MET A 553 -52.07 15.19 -16.17
C MET A 553 -52.00 14.44 -17.51
N ASN A 554 -52.08 15.17 -18.63
CA ASN A 554 -51.98 14.56 -19.96
C ASN A 554 -50.53 14.17 -20.29
N ARG A 555 -49.56 14.97 -19.85
CA ARG A 555 -48.13 14.74 -20.13
C ARG A 555 -47.51 13.67 -19.23
N PHE A 556 -47.97 13.55 -17.98
CA PHE A 556 -47.46 12.62 -16.97
C PHE A 556 -48.60 11.81 -16.35
N PRO A 557 -49.14 10.80 -17.07
CA PRO A 557 -50.24 9.96 -16.57
C PRO A 557 -49.95 9.30 -15.21
N GLU A 558 -48.69 8.94 -14.95
CA GLU A 558 -48.20 8.33 -13.71
C GLU A 558 -48.31 9.25 -12.48
N ALA A 559 -48.37 10.57 -12.68
CA ALA A 559 -48.47 11.59 -11.62
C ALA A 559 -49.88 12.17 -11.44
N VAL A 560 -50.89 11.64 -12.14
CA VAL A 560 -52.30 12.10 -12.12
C VAL A 560 -52.88 12.31 -10.72
N GLU A 561 -52.55 11.47 -9.75
CA GLU A 561 -53.03 11.61 -8.37
C GLU A 561 -52.48 12.86 -7.66
N GLY A 562 -51.21 13.20 -7.91
CA GLY A 562 -50.59 14.43 -7.39
C GLY A 562 -51.21 15.69 -7.99
N PHE A 563 -51.45 15.68 -9.30
CA PHE A 563 -52.16 16.77 -9.98
C PHE A 563 -53.61 16.93 -9.52
N ALA A 564 -54.31 15.82 -9.26
CA ALA A 564 -55.66 15.86 -8.73
C ALA A 564 -55.73 16.53 -7.35
N ALA A 565 -54.73 16.34 -6.49
CA ALA A 565 -54.67 17.00 -5.19
C ALA A 565 -54.50 18.53 -5.33
N VAL A 566 -53.65 18.99 -6.26
CA VAL A 566 -53.50 20.43 -6.56
C VAL A 566 -54.78 20.99 -7.18
N GLY A 567 -55.36 20.27 -8.15
CA GLY A 567 -56.62 20.63 -8.80
C GLY A 567 -57.80 20.73 -7.82
N GLN A 568 -57.87 19.84 -6.82
CA GLN A 568 -58.92 19.86 -5.81
C GLN A 568 -58.87 21.13 -4.95
N LYS A 569 -57.68 21.64 -4.61
CA LYS A 569 -57.53 22.93 -3.91
C LYS A 569 -58.08 24.10 -4.74
N ILE A 570 -57.87 24.07 -6.06
CA ILE A 570 -58.41 25.09 -6.98
C ILE A 570 -59.94 25.00 -7.06
N VAL A 571 -60.50 23.78 -7.08
CA VAL A 571 -61.95 23.54 -7.04
C VAL A 571 -62.56 24.06 -5.74
N GLU A 572 -61.87 23.90 -4.61
CA GLU A 572 -62.32 24.41 -3.30
C GLU A 572 -62.32 25.94 -3.26
N ALA A 573 -61.31 26.57 -3.85
CA ALA A 573 -61.22 28.03 -3.93
C ALA A 573 -62.25 28.65 -4.89
N THR A 574 -62.55 27.99 -6.02
CA THR A 574 -63.37 28.57 -7.11
C THR A 574 -64.80 28.06 -7.18
N GLY A 575 -65.09 26.90 -6.58
CA GLY A 575 -66.39 26.22 -6.72
C GLY A 575 -66.67 25.62 -8.11
N ASP A 576 -65.68 25.58 -9.01
CA ASP A 576 -65.86 25.16 -10.40
C ASP A 576 -66.18 23.65 -10.52
N ARG A 577 -67.47 23.34 -10.74
CA ARG A 577 -67.95 21.97 -10.92
C ARG A 577 -67.49 21.35 -12.24
N ALA A 578 -67.40 22.13 -13.31
CA ALA A 578 -66.99 21.61 -14.61
C ALA A 578 -65.51 21.18 -14.60
N PHE A 579 -64.65 21.91 -13.89
CA PHE A 579 -63.26 21.51 -13.68
C PHE A 579 -63.14 20.25 -12.81
N ARG A 580 -63.94 20.15 -11.74
CA ARG A 580 -64.00 18.94 -10.89
C ARG A 580 -64.38 17.68 -11.66
N ASP A 581 -65.35 17.80 -12.57
CA ASP A 581 -65.79 16.68 -13.42
C ASP A 581 -64.67 16.26 -14.37
N LYS A 582 -63.93 17.23 -14.95
CA LYS A 582 -62.74 16.96 -15.79
C LYS A 582 -61.61 16.25 -15.02
N LEU A 583 -61.31 16.67 -13.78
CA LEU A 583 -60.33 15.99 -12.93
C LEU A 583 -60.73 14.55 -12.63
N SER A 584 -62.02 14.33 -12.34
CA SER A 584 -62.57 13.00 -12.04
C SER A 584 -62.53 12.08 -13.25
N ALA A 585 -62.87 12.59 -14.44
CA ALA A 585 -62.76 11.86 -15.70
C ALA A 585 -61.32 11.43 -15.99
N LYS A 586 -60.35 12.35 -15.85
CA LYS A 586 -58.92 12.04 -16.05
C LYS A 586 -58.36 11.01 -15.06
N ARG A 587 -58.82 11.02 -13.80
CA ARG A 587 -58.48 9.97 -12.82
C ARG A 587 -59.10 8.62 -13.17
N ALA A 588 -60.32 8.62 -13.70
CA ALA A 588 -61.00 7.40 -14.12
C ALA A 588 -60.34 6.76 -15.35
N GLU A 589 -59.95 7.57 -16.35
CA GLU A 589 -59.22 7.11 -17.55
C GLU A 589 -57.95 6.31 -17.20
N ARG A 590 -57.20 6.73 -16.17
CA ARG A 590 -56.01 6.01 -15.68
C ARG A 590 -56.34 4.69 -14.96
N ARG A 591 -57.48 4.58 -14.27
CA ARG A 591 -57.85 3.32 -13.57
C ARG A 591 -58.26 2.21 -14.54
N THR A 592 -58.57 2.57 -15.77
CA THR A 592 -58.99 1.66 -16.85
C THR A 592 -57.90 1.34 -17.87
N ALA A 593 -56.77 2.06 -17.85
CA ALA A 593 -55.59 1.83 -18.67
C ALA A 593 -54.50 1.14 -17.84
#